data_AF-A0A440MQ79-F1
#
_entry.id   AF-A0A440MQ79-F1
#
_cell.length_a   1.000
_cell.length_b   1.000
_cell.length_c   1.000
_cell.angle_alpha   90.00
_cell.angle_beta   90.00
_cell.angle_gamma   90.00
#
_symmetry.space_group_name_H-M   'P 1'
#
loop_
_entity.id
_entity.type
_entity.pdbx_description
1 polymer ?
#
loop_
_entity_poly.entity_id
_entity_poly.type
_entity_poly.pdbx_seq_one_letter_code
_entity_poly.pdbx_strand_id
1 'polypeptide(L)'
;MKLNYFRRIAASILAGLLIFALPGAGAAESLAGKVGDKRFSPYLPGNPKDECTKTYHDYVAAGGHSAYATTFYSRVVDLYIICGSGLNAPSQKAAEERALRSCQAGLKKWKVRTASGGCEIAASK
;
A
#
# COMPACT_ATOMS: atom_id res chain seq x y z
N MET A 1 -20.05 -52.09 -11.67
CA MET A 1 -18.94 -52.03 -10.69
C MET A 1 -17.71 -51.33 -11.29
N LYS A 2 -17.81 -50.04 -11.67
CA LYS A 2 -16.70 -49.24 -12.24
C LYS A 2 -16.70 -47.79 -11.75
N LEU A 3 -17.88 -47.17 -11.62
CA LEU A 3 -18.02 -45.74 -11.26
C LEU A 3 -17.52 -45.40 -9.83
N ASN A 4 -17.74 -46.27 -8.85
CA ASN A 4 -17.34 -46.02 -7.45
C ASN A 4 -15.82 -46.01 -7.24
N TYR A 5 -15.08 -46.74 -8.07
CA TYR A 5 -13.62 -46.81 -7.97
C TYR A 5 -12.97 -45.54 -8.53
N PHE A 6 -13.47 -45.03 -9.67
CA PHE A 6 -13.03 -43.75 -10.23
C PHE A 6 -13.30 -42.57 -9.29
N ARG A 7 -14.44 -42.55 -8.58
CA ARG A 7 -14.76 -41.52 -7.58
C ARG A 7 -13.77 -41.53 -6.41
N ARG A 8 -13.38 -42.72 -5.93
CA ARG A 8 -12.40 -42.87 -4.85
C ARG A 8 -11.00 -42.44 -5.28
N ILE A 9 -10.58 -42.80 -6.49
CA ILE A 9 -9.29 -42.37 -7.04
C ILE A 9 -9.26 -40.84 -7.20
N ALA A 10 -10.30 -40.25 -7.76
CA ALA A 10 -10.40 -38.79 -7.92
C ALA A 10 -10.34 -38.06 -6.56
N ALA A 11 -11.04 -38.57 -5.55
CA ALA A 11 -10.99 -38.02 -4.19
C ALA A 11 -9.58 -38.11 -3.58
N SER A 12 -8.88 -39.24 -3.76
CA SER A 12 -7.51 -39.41 -3.25
C SER A 12 -6.48 -38.52 -3.96
N ILE A 13 -6.63 -38.31 -5.27
CA ILE A 13 -5.77 -37.40 -6.04
C ILE A 13 -5.99 -35.95 -5.61
N LEU A 14 -7.25 -35.54 -5.42
CA LEU A 14 -7.59 -34.20 -4.93
C LEU A 14 -7.02 -33.97 -3.52
N ALA A 15 -7.16 -34.96 -2.63
CA ALA A 15 -6.62 -34.90 -1.27
C ALA A 15 -5.08 -34.83 -1.26
N GLY A 16 -4.41 -35.60 -2.13
CA GLY A 16 -2.96 -35.54 -2.30
C GLY A 16 -2.48 -34.17 -2.80
N LEU A 17 -3.17 -33.59 -3.80
CA LEU A 17 -2.85 -32.26 -4.33
C LEU A 17 -3.04 -31.14 -3.30
N LEU A 18 -4.05 -31.24 -2.42
CA LEU A 18 -4.28 -30.27 -1.35
C LEU A 18 -3.14 -30.27 -0.31
N ILE A 19 -2.53 -31.42 -0.05
CA ILE A 19 -1.41 -31.55 0.91
C ILE A 19 -0.14 -30.89 0.32
N PHE A 20 0.09 -30.99 -0.99
CA PHE A 20 1.25 -30.37 -1.65
C PHE A 20 1.10 -28.85 -1.89
N ALA A 21 -0.10 -28.29 -1.75
CA ALA A 21 -0.34 -26.85 -1.86
C ALA A 21 -0.02 -26.06 -0.57
N LEU A 22 0.25 -26.76 0.55
CA LEU A 22 0.45 -26.17 1.87
C LEU A 22 1.85 -25.63 2.25
N PRO A 23 2.98 -25.87 1.55
CA PRO A 23 4.27 -25.32 2.02
C PRO A 23 4.47 -23.82 1.79
N GLY A 24 3.50 -23.10 1.19
CA GLY A 24 3.67 -21.68 0.83
C GLY A 24 2.78 -20.69 1.57
N ALA A 25 1.77 -21.14 2.32
CA ALA A 25 0.90 -20.27 3.10
C ALA A 25 1.51 -20.02 4.49
N GLY A 26 2.74 -19.51 4.54
CA GLY A 26 3.17 -18.75 5.71
C GLY A 26 2.15 -17.64 5.88
N ALA A 27 1.47 -17.55 7.03
CA ALA A 27 0.59 -16.44 7.33
C ALA A 27 1.38 -15.17 7.03
N ALA A 28 1.00 -14.43 5.97
CA ALA A 28 1.70 -13.22 5.60
C ALA A 28 1.70 -12.33 6.84
N GLU A 29 2.88 -12.06 7.40
CA GLU A 29 2.99 -11.29 8.62
C GLU A 29 2.35 -9.94 8.38
N SER A 30 1.39 -9.57 9.23
CA SER A 30 0.72 -8.28 9.11
C SER A 30 1.75 -7.16 9.17
N LEU A 31 1.70 -6.27 8.18
CA LEU A 31 2.53 -5.08 8.11
C LEU A 31 1.90 -3.90 8.88
N ALA A 32 0.78 -4.12 9.58
CA ALA A 32 0.09 -3.09 10.35
C ALA A 32 1.00 -2.53 11.45
N GLY A 33 1.00 -1.21 11.63
CA GLY A 33 1.87 -0.49 12.56
C GLY A 33 3.29 -0.23 12.03
N LYS A 34 3.71 -0.84 10.91
CA LYS A 34 5.05 -0.65 10.34
C LYS A 34 5.05 0.47 9.29
N VAL A 35 6.10 1.29 9.28
CA VAL A 35 6.34 2.38 8.30
C VAL A 35 7.16 1.90 7.09
N GLY A 36 7.46 0.60 6.98
CA GLY A 36 8.18 0.04 5.83
C GLY A 36 9.53 0.70 5.54
N ASP A 37 9.93 0.66 4.28
CA ASP A 37 11.08 1.39 3.75
C ASP A 37 10.74 2.88 3.63
N LYS A 38 11.58 3.73 4.24
CA LYS A 38 11.38 5.18 4.30
C LYS A 38 12.43 5.87 3.44
N ARG A 39 11.99 6.56 2.39
CA ARG A 39 12.83 7.37 1.51
C ARG A 39 13.12 8.75 2.12
N PHE A 40 12.10 9.35 2.76
CA PHE A 40 12.25 10.59 3.52
C PHE A 40 11.15 10.70 4.59
N SER A 41 11.36 11.56 5.59
CA SER A 41 10.33 11.86 6.59
C SER A 41 9.37 12.91 6.04
N PRO A 42 8.09 12.58 5.77
CA PRO A 42 7.13 13.56 5.28
C PRO A 42 6.84 14.59 6.39
N TYR A 43 6.57 15.83 6.00
CA TYR A 43 5.99 16.78 6.93
C TYR A 43 4.54 16.39 7.17
N LEU A 44 4.20 16.14 8.44
CA LEU A 44 2.84 15.88 8.88
C LEU A 44 2.39 17.07 9.72
N PRO A 45 1.35 17.81 9.29
CA PRO A 45 0.75 18.85 10.11
C PRO A 45 0.39 18.32 11.50
N GLY A 46 0.62 19.14 12.53
CA GLY A 46 0.51 18.72 13.93
C GLY A 46 -0.91 18.37 14.39
N ASN A 47 -1.95 18.71 13.62
CA ASN A 47 -3.31 18.32 13.93
C ASN A 47 -3.61 16.94 13.32
N PRO A 48 -3.95 15.91 14.13
CA PRO A 48 -4.25 14.57 13.64
C PRO A 48 -5.48 14.51 12.72
N LYS A 49 -6.32 15.56 12.73
CA LYS A 49 -7.47 15.69 11.82
C LYS A 49 -7.10 16.22 10.43
N ASP A 50 -5.87 16.69 10.24
CA ASP A 50 -5.42 17.13 8.92
C ASP A 50 -5.35 15.92 7.97
N GLU A 51 -5.90 16.07 6.77
CA GLU A 51 -6.12 14.96 5.84
C GLU A 51 -4.85 14.17 5.52
N CYS A 52 -3.70 14.85 5.39
CA CYS A 52 -2.43 14.18 5.14
C CYS A 52 -1.87 13.43 6.35
N THR A 53 -2.08 13.94 7.56
CA THR A 53 -1.73 13.24 8.80
C THR A 53 -2.61 11.98 8.95
N LYS A 54 -3.92 12.11 8.72
CA LYS A 54 -4.84 10.97 8.69
C LYS A 54 -4.44 9.92 7.63
N THR A 55 -4.17 10.35 6.40
CA THR A 55 -3.76 9.47 5.29
C THR A 55 -2.45 8.73 5.62
N TYR A 56 -1.51 9.38 6.30
CA TYR A 56 -0.29 8.74 6.77
C TYR A 56 -0.58 7.68 7.85
N HIS A 57 -1.47 7.97 8.80
CA HIS A 57 -1.88 6.99 9.81
C HIS A 57 -2.61 5.78 9.19
N ASP A 58 -3.45 5.99 8.19
CA ASP A 58 -4.12 4.91 7.45
C ASP A 58 -3.09 4.00 6.75
N TYR A 59 -2.05 4.58 6.16
CA TYR A 59 -0.90 3.85 5.62
C TYR A 59 -0.18 3.02 6.69
N VAL A 60 0.11 3.60 7.85
CA VAL A 60 0.76 2.88 8.94
C VAL A 60 -0.12 1.75 9.46
N ALA A 61 -1.43 1.97 9.58
CA ALA A 61 -2.38 0.98 10.07
C ALA A 61 -2.64 -0.18 9.08
N ALA A 62 -2.45 0.03 7.77
CA ALA A 62 -2.69 -0.99 6.76
C ALA A 62 -1.79 -2.23 6.93
N GLY A 63 -2.40 -3.42 6.84
CA GLY A 63 -1.75 -4.72 7.08
C GLY A 63 -1.04 -5.32 5.87
N GLY A 64 -1.35 -4.87 4.65
CA GLY A 64 -0.74 -5.35 3.41
C GLY A 64 0.16 -4.30 2.76
N HIS A 65 0.60 -4.60 1.52
CA HIS A 65 1.47 -3.70 0.77
C HIS A 65 0.83 -2.33 0.61
N SER A 66 1.50 -1.31 1.13
CA SER A 66 0.95 0.03 1.21
C SER A 66 2.04 1.07 0.99
N ALA A 67 1.68 2.23 0.49
CA ALA A 67 2.62 3.33 0.25
C ALA A 67 1.97 4.68 0.55
N TYR A 68 2.79 5.63 0.97
CA TYR A 68 2.42 7.02 1.20
C TYR A 68 3.28 7.92 0.31
N ALA A 69 2.60 8.76 -0.47
CA ALA A 69 3.20 9.76 -1.34
C ALA A 69 2.83 11.17 -0.85
N THR A 70 3.75 12.11 -1.00
CA THR A 70 3.46 13.51 -0.71
C THR A 70 4.35 14.45 -1.52
N THR A 71 3.92 15.69 -1.67
CA THR A 71 4.77 16.77 -2.18
C THR A 71 5.83 17.12 -1.14
N PHE A 72 6.96 17.64 -1.61
CA PHE A 72 7.90 18.30 -0.70
C PHE A 72 7.23 19.52 -0.05
N TYR A 73 7.52 19.71 1.24
CA TYR A 73 7.04 20.86 2.00
C TYR A 73 8.21 21.73 2.40
N SER A 74 8.11 23.01 2.08
CA SER A 74 9.00 24.03 2.63
C SER A 74 8.20 25.29 2.84
N ARG A 75 8.21 25.81 4.07
CA ARG A 75 7.52 27.06 4.43
C ARG A 75 7.94 28.27 3.62
N VAL A 76 9.05 28.17 2.87
CA VAL A 76 9.60 29.25 2.05
C VAL A 76 9.14 29.15 0.59
N VAL A 77 9.01 27.94 0.04
CA VAL A 77 8.78 27.74 -1.40
C VAL A 77 7.49 26.98 -1.73
N ASP A 78 6.99 26.13 -0.82
CA ASP A 78 5.84 25.26 -1.02
C ASP A 78 4.96 25.24 0.24
N LEU A 79 4.03 26.19 0.30
CA LEU A 79 3.13 26.40 1.45
C LEU A 79 2.02 25.35 1.59
N TYR A 80 1.80 24.54 0.54
CA TYR A 80 0.74 23.54 0.50
C TYR A 80 1.31 22.14 0.39
N ILE A 81 0.63 21.20 1.02
CA ILE A 81 1.00 19.78 0.98
C ILE A 81 -0.13 19.04 0.31
N ILE A 82 0.22 18.27 -0.71
CA ILE A 82 -0.65 17.26 -1.28
C ILE A 82 -0.07 15.90 -0.93
N CYS A 83 -0.94 14.96 -0.61
CA CYS A 83 -0.58 13.61 -0.25
C CYS A 83 -1.51 12.61 -0.95
N GLY A 84 -1.11 11.35 -0.93
CA GLY A 84 -1.91 10.22 -1.38
C GLY A 84 -1.39 8.93 -0.81
N SER A 85 -2.25 7.92 -0.77
CA SER A 85 -1.88 6.58 -0.30
C SER A 85 -2.37 5.50 -1.25
N GLY A 86 -1.60 4.42 -1.38
CA GLY A 86 -2.06 3.17 -1.95
C GLY A 86 -2.08 2.14 -0.83
N LEU A 87 -3.25 1.66 -0.42
CA LEU A 87 -3.39 0.75 0.72
C LEU A 87 -3.69 -0.68 0.24
N ASN A 88 -3.14 -1.66 0.95
CA ASN A 88 -3.40 -3.10 0.77
C ASN A 88 -3.42 -3.54 -0.71
N ALA A 89 -2.43 -3.10 -1.46
CA ALA A 89 -2.24 -3.44 -2.86
C ALA A 89 -1.70 -4.88 -3.02
N PRO A 90 -1.81 -5.49 -4.21
CA PRO A 90 -1.26 -6.83 -4.46
C PRO A 90 0.28 -6.88 -4.43
N SER A 91 0.97 -5.74 -4.47
CA SER A 91 2.42 -5.64 -4.34
C SER A 91 2.82 -4.23 -3.86
N GLN A 92 4.03 -4.09 -3.31
CA GLN A 92 4.58 -2.79 -2.90
C GLN A 92 4.60 -1.80 -4.07
N LYS A 93 5.04 -2.24 -5.26
CA LYS A 93 5.04 -1.41 -6.48
C LYS A 93 3.64 -0.92 -6.86
N ALA A 94 2.62 -1.79 -6.77
CA ALA A 94 1.25 -1.39 -7.04
C ALA A 94 0.71 -0.38 -6.01
N ALA A 95 1.15 -0.48 -4.74
CA ALA A 95 0.83 0.51 -3.72
C ALA A 95 1.47 1.87 -4.05
N GLU A 96 2.75 1.89 -4.42
CA GLU A 96 3.48 3.10 -4.80
C GLU A 96 2.84 3.81 -6.00
N GLU A 97 2.52 3.08 -7.06
CA GLU A 97 1.86 3.65 -8.24
C GLU A 97 0.49 4.27 -7.89
N ARG A 98 -0.29 3.62 -7.02
CA ARG A 98 -1.58 4.17 -6.54
C ARG A 98 -1.37 5.43 -5.70
N ALA A 99 -0.41 5.41 -4.78
CA ALA A 99 -0.09 6.56 -3.92
C ALA A 99 0.35 7.78 -4.75
N LEU A 100 1.29 7.59 -5.69
CA LEU A 100 1.77 8.64 -6.59
C LEU A 100 0.64 9.21 -7.44
N ARG A 101 -0.17 8.33 -8.06
CA ARG A 101 -1.30 8.76 -8.90
C ARG A 101 -2.32 9.57 -8.09
N SER A 102 -2.62 9.14 -6.87
CA SER A 102 -3.54 9.86 -5.97
C SER A 102 -3.01 11.25 -5.62
N CYS A 103 -1.73 11.36 -5.25
CA CYS A 103 -1.10 12.65 -4.95
C CYS A 103 -1.07 13.57 -6.18
N GLN A 104 -0.67 13.05 -7.35
CA GLN A 104 -0.65 13.81 -8.61
C GLN A 104 -2.04 14.29 -9.02
N ALA A 105 -3.08 13.47 -8.80
CA ALA A 105 -4.45 13.87 -9.03
C ALA A 105 -4.87 15.03 -8.11
N GLY A 106 -4.39 15.04 -6.85
CA GLY A 106 -4.57 16.17 -5.93
C GLY A 106 -3.91 17.45 -6.43
N LEU A 107 -2.65 17.39 -6.88
CA LEU A 107 -1.95 18.53 -7.49
C LEU A 107 -2.75 19.12 -8.65
N LYS A 108 -3.24 18.26 -9.55
CA LYS A 108 -4.04 18.66 -10.71
C LYS A 108 -5.40 19.26 -10.31
N LYS A 109 -6.12 18.60 -9.40
CA LYS A 109 -7.45 19.02 -8.93
C LYS A 109 -7.40 20.42 -8.31
N TRP A 110 -6.41 20.66 -7.46
CA TRP A 110 -6.27 21.91 -6.71
C TRP A 110 -5.38 22.94 -7.40
N LYS A 111 -4.86 22.63 -8.60
CA LYS A 111 -3.98 23.50 -9.39
C LYS A 111 -2.76 23.99 -8.61
N VAL A 112 -2.25 23.16 -7.70
CA VAL A 112 -1.08 23.48 -6.89
C VAL A 112 0.16 23.42 -7.79
N ARG A 113 0.92 24.52 -7.81
CA ARG A 113 2.23 24.57 -8.47
C ARG A 113 3.28 24.47 -7.39
N THR A 114 4.09 23.43 -7.43
CA THR A 114 5.17 23.22 -6.49
C THR A 114 6.49 23.71 -7.07
N ALA A 115 7.31 24.36 -6.24
CA ALA A 115 8.64 24.85 -6.62
C ALA A 115 9.72 23.78 -6.40
N SER A 116 9.58 22.97 -5.35
CA SER A 116 10.56 21.93 -4.98
C SER A 116 10.34 20.55 -5.65
N GLY A 117 9.40 20.46 -6.61
CA GLY A 117 9.13 19.23 -7.35
C GLY A 117 7.74 18.64 -7.07
N GLY A 118 7.40 17.54 -7.76
CA GLY A 118 6.07 16.93 -7.72
C GLY A 118 5.83 16.06 -6.48
N CYS A 119 4.89 15.13 -6.62
CA CYS A 119 4.66 14.08 -5.62
C CYS A 119 5.75 13.03 -5.68
N GLU A 120 6.24 12.61 -4.51
CA GLU A 120 7.19 11.50 -4.36
C GLU A 120 6.72 10.51 -3.29
N ILE A 121 7.22 9.28 -3.35
CA ILE A 121 6.99 8.26 -2.31
C ILE A 121 7.85 8.61 -1.10
N ALA A 122 7.21 8.84 0.05
CA ALA A 122 7.95 9.05 1.30
C ALA A 122 8.26 7.71 1.99
N ALA A 123 7.31 6.77 1.96
CA ALA A 123 7.48 5.44 2.56
C ALA A 123 6.59 4.39 1.88
N SER A 124 7.03 3.12 1.88
CA SER A 124 6.26 1.98 1.36
C SER A 124 6.61 0.67 2.06
N LYS A 125 5.64 -0.25 2.11
CA LYS A 125 5.75 -1.61 2.66
C LYS A 125 4.98 -2.59 1.78
#